data_AF-A0AAD7VSL7-F1
#
_entry.id   AF-A0AAD7VSL7-F1
#
_cell.length_a   1.000
_cell.length_b   1.000
_cell.length_c   1.000
_cell.angle_alpha   90.00
_cell.angle_beta   90.00
_cell.angle_gamma   90.00
#
_symmetry.space_group_name_H-M   'P 1'
#
loop_
_entity.id
_entity.type
_entity.pdbx_description
1 polymer ?
#
loop_
_entity_poly.entity_id
_entity_poly.type
_entity_poly.pdbx_seq_one_letter_code
_entity_poly.pdbx_strand_id
1 'polypeptide(L)'
;MPKEAKTTRKAKAGGRRKKDPNAPKRSLSAYMFFANEQRETVRSENPGIAFGQVGKLLGERWKALSPKEKVPYEARAAQDKKRYEEEKAAYLANGGSADYDDDE
;
A
#
# COMPACT_ATOMS: atom_id res chain seq x y z
N MET A 1 31.18 4.24 -4.15
CA MET A 1 30.63 4.92 -5.34
C MET A 1 29.73 3.93 -6.09
N PRO A 2 28.64 4.39 -6.72
CA PRO A 2 27.26 4.20 -6.24
C PRO A 2 26.57 2.90 -6.72
N LYS A 3 25.70 2.33 -5.87
CA LYS A 3 24.81 1.20 -6.22
C LYS A 3 23.60 1.73 -7.00
N GLU A 4 23.73 1.80 -8.33
CA GLU A 4 22.58 1.92 -9.24
C GLU A 4 21.85 0.58 -9.32
N ALA A 5 20.76 0.42 -8.56
CA ALA A 5 19.80 -0.66 -8.77
C ALA A 5 18.62 -0.14 -9.59
N LYS A 6 18.78 -0.14 -10.93
CA LYS A 6 17.65 0.00 -11.88
C LYS A 6 16.80 -1.26 -11.80
N THR A 7 15.76 -1.28 -10.96
CA THR A 7 14.74 -2.33 -11.02
C THR A 7 13.70 -1.93 -12.07
N THR A 8 13.84 -2.48 -13.27
CA THR A 8 12.84 -2.45 -14.33
C THR A 8 11.70 -3.40 -13.95
N ARG A 9 10.70 -2.91 -13.22
CA ARG A 9 9.45 -3.68 -13.03
C ARG A 9 8.64 -3.66 -14.33
N LYS A 10 8.84 -4.73 -15.11
CA LYS A 10 8.05 -5.13 -16.27
C LYS A 10 6.57 -5.13 -15.87
N ALA A 11 5.79 -4.17 -16.38
CA ALA A 11 4.35 -4.11 -16.18
C ALA A 11 3.69 -5.32 -16.85
N LYS A 12 3.47 -6.41 -16.09
CA LYS A 12 2.52 -7.45 -16.47
C LYS A 12 1.13 -6.82 -16.30
N ALA A 13 0.55 -6.41 -17.41
CA ALA A 13 -0.88 -6.16 -17.53
C ALA A 13 -1.63 -7.50 -17.39
N GLY A 14 -1.62 -8.09 -16.19
CA GLY A 14 -2.54 -9.14 -15.80
C GLY A 14 -3.85 -8.47 -15.42
N GLY A 15 -4.92 -8.72 -16.18
CA GLY A 15 -6.25 -8.22 -15.84
C GLY A 15 -6.55 -8.53 -14.38
N ARG A 16 -6.86 -7.51 -13.57
CA ARG A 16 -7.25 -7.70 -12.17
C ARG A 16 -8.41 -8.70 -12.18
N ARG A 17 -8.16 -9.93 -11.71
CA ARG A 17 -9.21 -10.93 -11.53
C ARG A 17 -10.31 -10.24 -10.72
N LYS A 18 -11.57 -10.38 -11.16
CA LYS A 18 -12.72 -9.73 -10.51
C LYS A 18 -12.61 -9.98 -9.02
N LYS A 19 -12.44 -8.90 -8.25
CA LYS A 19 -12.36 -9.01 -6.80
C LYS A 19 -13.69 -9.55 -6.32
N ASP A 20 -13.68 -10.71 -5.68
CA ASP A 20 -14.86 -11.22 -4.99
C ASP A 20 -15.37 -10.08 -4.09
N PRO A 21 -16.62 -9.61 -4.29
CA PRO A 21 -17.16 -8.49 -3.53
C PRO A 21 -17.19 -8.76 -2.02
N ASN A 22 -17.23 -10.05 -1.65
CA ASN A 22 -17.27 -10.54 -0.29
C ASN A 22 -15.88 -10.72 0.32
N ALA A 23 -14.79 -10.66 -0.48
CA ALA A 23 -13.45 -10.82 0.02
C ALA A 23 -13.01 -9.57 0.81
N PRO A 24 -12.40 -9.74 1.99
CA PRO A 24 -11.95 -8.63 2.79
C PRO A 24 -10.89 -7.82 2.06
N LYS A 25 -10.91 -6.51 2.28
CA LYS A 25 -9.96 -5.61 1.64
C LYS A 25 -8.60 -5.79 2.29
N ARG A 26 -7.56 -5.95 1.46
CA ARG A 26 -6.17 -6.17 1.93
C ARG A 26 -5.77 -5.10 2.92
N SER A 27 -5.00 -5.51 3.94
CA SER A 27 -4.44 -4.56 4.90
C SER A 27 -3.55 -3.53 4.22
N LEU A 28 -3.61 -2.30 4.71
CA LEU A 28 -2.73 -1.22 4.29
C LEU A 28 -1.40 -1.29 5.04
N SER A 29 -0.30 -1.11 4.30
CA SER A 29 1.03 -0.99 4.91
C SER A 29 1.25 0.40 5.52
N ALA A 30 2.28 0.54 6.36
CA ALA A 30 2.62 1.81 7.00
C ALA A 30 2.84 2.93 5.98
N TYR A 31 3.51 2.60 4.87
CA TYR A 31 3.69 3.51 3.75
C TYR A 31 2.35 3.90 3.10
N MET A 32 1.38 2.98 2.96
CA MET A 32 0.08 3.30 2.38
C MET A 32 -0.74 4.24 3.27
N PHE A 33 -0.66 4.09 4.60
CA PHE A 33 -1.26 5.05 5.52
C PHE A 33 -0.66 6.44 5.38
N PHE A 34 0.68 6.53 5.39
CA PHE A 34 1.40 7.78 5.17
C PHE A 34 1.08 8.39 3.80
N ALA A 35 1.11 7.57 2.74
CA ALA A 35 0.86 8.02 1.38
C ALA A 35 -0.58 8.51 1.20
N ASN A 36 -1.58 7.87 1.82
CA ASN A 36 -2.96 8.35 1.75
C ASN A 36 -3.13 9.71 2.43
N GLU A 37 -2.56 9.89 3.62
CA GLU A 37 -2.63 11.14 4.38
C GLU A 37 -1.88 12.27 3.65
N GLN A 38 -0.66 11.99 3.18
CA GLN A 38 0.18 12.99 2.53
C GLN A 38 -0.14 13.21 1.05
N ARG A 39 -0.87 12.31 0.39
CA ARG A 39 -1.23 12.47 -1.02
C ARG A 39 -2.11 13.70 -1.22
N GLU A 40 -3.08 13.93 -0.33
CA GLU A 40 -3.91 15.14 -0.40
C GLU A 40 -3.06 16.37 -0.15
N THR A 41 -2.20 16.36 0.87
CA THR A 41 -1.25 17.45 1.15
C THR A 41 -0.39 17.76 -0.07
N VAL A 42 0.31 16.77 -0.63
CA VAL A 42 1.22 16.95 -1.78
C VAL A 42 0.44 17.43 -3.01
N ARG A 43 -0.77 16.93 -3.24
CA ARG A 43 -1.62 17.35 -4.36
C ARG A 43 -2.14 18.79 -4.17
N SER A 44 -2.42 19.19 -2.94
CA SER A 44 -2.84 20.56 -2.61
C SER A 44 -1.67 21.54 -2.69
N GLU A 45 -0.48 21.14 -2.24
CA GLU A 45 0.76 21.93 -2.36
C GLU A 45 1.21 22.05 -3.83
N ASN A 46 0.94 21.03 -4.65
CA ASN A 46 1.34 20.96 -6.05
C ASN A 46 0.11 20.74 -6.93
N PRO A 47 -0.75 21.75 -7.10
CA PRO A 47 -1.90 21.63 -7.99
C PRO A 47 -1.39 21.41 -9.43
N GLY A 48 -1.84 20.32 -10.06
CA GLY A 48 -1.55 20.03 -11.47
C GLY A 48 -0.41 19.05 -11.75
N ILE A 49 0.31 18.55 -10.72
CA ILE A 49 1.30 17.48 -10.94
C ILE A 49 0.61 16.13 -11.17
N ALA A 50 1.21 15.31 -12.03
CA ALA A 50 0.67 13.99 -12.36
C ALA A 50 0.71 13.06 -11.14
N PHE A 51 -0.26 12.15 -11.04
CA PHE A 51 -0.31 11.16 -9.95
C PHE A 51 0.99 10.35 -9.81
N GLY A 52 1.64 10.03 -10.92
CA GLY A 52 2.95 9.36 -10.91
C GLY A 52 4.07 10.18 -10.25
N GLN A 53 4.03 11.52 -10.36
CA GLN A 53 4.98 12.39 -9.67
C GLN A 53 4.66 12.49 -8.18
N VAL A 54 3.38 12.57 -7.80
CA VAL A 54 2.95 12.54 -6.39
C VAL A 54 3.49 11.29 -5.70
N GLY A 55 3.38 10.12 -6.34
CA GLY A 55 3.91 8.86 -5.81
C GLY A 55 5.43 8.88 -5.60
N LYS A 56 6.18 9.50 -6.52
CA LYS A 56 7.65 9.67 -6.36
C LYS A 56 7.96 10.55 -5.15
N LEU A 57 7.33 11.72 -5.04
CA LEU A 57 7.53 12.63 -3.91
C LEU A 57 7.18 11.96 -2.57
N LEU A 58 6.07 11.22 -2.51
CA LEU A 58 5.68 10.49 -1.30
C LEU A 58 6.68 9.39 -0.94
N GLY A 59 7.20 8.66 -1.93
CA GLY A 59 8.24 7.65 -1.72
C GLY A 59 9.55 8.25 -1.18
N GLU A 60 9.95 9.41 -1.69
CA GLU A 60 11.11 10.14 -1.18
C GLU A 60 10.89 10.67 0.23
N ARG A 61 9.73 11.29 0.50
CA ARG A 61 9.36 11.76 1.85
C ARG A 61 9.35 10.60 2.85
N TRP A 62 8.77 9.45 2.50
CA TRP A 62 8.77 8.26 3.36
C TRP A 62 10.18 7.73 3.66
N LYS A 63 11.08 7.73 2.66
CA LYS A 63 12.48 7.35 2.89
C LYS A 63 13.21 8.34 3.78
N ALA A 64 12.89 9.63 3.66
CA ALA A 64 13.45 10.69 4.49
C ALA A 64 12.91 10.70 5.93
N LEU A 65 11.71 10.15 6.18
CA LEU A 65 11.17 10.04 7.54
C LEU A 65 12.07 9.18 8.43
N SER A 66 12.21 9.64 9.67
CA SER A 66 12.90 8.92 10.73
C SER A 66 12.09 7.69 11.17
N PRO A 67 12.73 6.63 11.71
CA PRO A 67 12.01 5.47 12.25
C PRO A 67 10.97 5.88 13.30
N LYS A 68 11.26 6.89 14.14
CA LYS A 68 10.31 7.43 15.13
C LYS A 68 9.03 7.98 14.51
N GLU A 69 9.12 8.58 13.33
CA GLU A 69 7.95 9.11 12.60
C GLU A 69 7.19 7.99 11.91
N LYS A 70 7.86 6.88 11.58
CA LYS A 70 7.25 5.69 11.00
C LYS A 70 6.50 4.85 12.03
N VAL A 71 6.96 4.82 13.29
CA VAL A 71 6.31 4.09 14.40
C VAL A 71 4.80 4.24 14.45
N PRO A 72 4.19 5.45 14.44
CA PRO A 72 2.73 5.58 14.47
C PRO A 72 2.06 4.97 13.22
N TYR A 73 2.67 5.07 12.04
CA TYR A 73 2.15 4.45 10.82
C TYR A 73 2.32 2.92 10.82
N GLU A 74 3.42 2.42 11.38
CA GLU A 74 3.67 0.99 11.56
C GLU A 74 2.68 0.39 12.57
N ALA A 75 2.37 1.09 13.66
CA ALA A 75 1.34 0.69 14.61
C ALA A 75 -0.05 0.63 13.95
N ARG A 76 -0.42 1.67 13.17
CA ARG A 76 -1.67 1.67 12.38
C ARG A 76 -1.72 0.51 11.38
N ALA A 77 -0.60 0.25 10.69
CA ALA A 77 -0.48 -0.87 9.76
C ALA A 77 -0.59 -2.24 10.43
N ALA A 78 0.01 -2.41 11.61
CA ALA A 78 -0.10 -3.63 12.38
C ALA A 78 -1.54 -3.87 12.86
N GLN A 79 -2.24 -2.82 13.29
CA GLN A 79 -3.65 -2.89 13.65
C GLN A 79 -4.53 -3.26 12.45
N ASP A 80 -4.28 -2.64 11.28
CA ASP A 80 -5.04 -2.93 10.05
C ASP A 80 -4.75 -4.33 9.51
N LYS A 81 -3.50 -4.80 9.65
CA LYS A 81 -3.09 -6.18 9.36
C LYS A 81 -3.87 -7.16 10.21
N LYS A 82 -3.98 -6.91 11.52
CA LYS A 82 -4.77 -7.75 12.42
C LYS A 82 -6.24 -7.80 12.01
N ARG A 83 -6.86 -6.63 11.72
CA ARG A 83 -8.24 -6.56 11.20
C ARG A 83 -8.39 -7.42 9.96
N TYR A 84 -7.50 -7.24 8.98
CA TYR A 84 -7.54 -8.01 7.74
C TYR A 84 -7.35 -9.52 7.97
N GLU A 85 -6.48 -9.93 8.88
CA GLU A 85 -6.28 -11.34 9.24
C GLU A 85 -7.54 -11.94 9.86
N GLU A 86 -8.22 -11.21 10.74
CA GLU A 86 -9.50 -11.62 11.36
C GLU A 86 -10.61 -11.72 10.30
N GLU A 87 -10.77 -10.70 9.46
CA GLU A 87 -11.76 -10.70 8.38
C GLU A 87 -11.45 -11.78 7.32
N LYS A 88 -10.17 -12.01 7.01
CA LYS A 88 -9.71 -13.06 6.09
C LYS A 88 -10.02 -14.43 6.66
N ALA A 89 -9.75 -14.66 7.94
CA ALA A 89 -10.09 -15.92 8.61
C ALA A 89 -11.60 -16.18 8.56
N ALA A 90 -12.43 -15.16 8.84
CA ALA A 90 -13.88 -15.26 8.73
C ALA A 90 -14.36 -15.53 7.29
N TYR A 91 -13.75 -14.87 6.30
CA TYR A 91 -14.06 -15.08 4.88
C TYR A 91 -13.70 -16.49 4.41
N LEU A 92 -12.52 -16.99 4.78
CA LEU A 92 -12.09 -18.36 4.48
C LEU A 92 -13.00 -19.39 5.16
N ALA A 93 -13.38 -19.15 6.42
CA ALA A 93 -14.30 -20.02 7.16
C ALA A 93 -15.71 -20.07 6.54
N ASN A 94 -16.15 -18.99 5.88
CA ASN A 94 -17.43 -18.91 5.18
C ASN A 94 -17.37 -19.41 3.72
N GLY A 95 -16.34 -20.19 3.36
CA GLY A 95 -16.20 -20.78 2.02
C GLY A 95 -15.56 -19.86 0.96
N GLY A 96 -14.98 -18.73 1.37
CA GLY A 96 -14.22 -17.85 0.49
C GLY A 96 -12.93 -18.51 0.00
N SER A 97 -12.57 -18.32 -1.29
CA SER A 97 -11.35 -18.90 -1.86
C SER A 97 -10.09 -18.13 -1.44
N ALA A 98 -9.07 -18.86 -0.96
CA ALA A 98 -7.76 -18.32 -0.60
C ALA A 98 -6.89 -17.90 -1.79
N ASP A 99 -7.30 -18.18 -3.03
CA ASP A 99 -6.62 -17.82 -4.30
C ASP A 99 -6.65 -16.30 -4.60
N TYR A 100 -6.88 -15.49 -3.55
CA TYR A 100 -6.97 -14.05 -3.64
C TYR A 100 -5.57 -13.42 -3.47
N ASP A 101 -4.77 -13.54 -4.55
CA ASP A 101 -3.68 -12.64 -4.94
C ASP A 101 -2.79 -12.13 -3.77
N ASP A 102 -1.93 -13.03 -3.28
CA ASP A 102 -0.69 -12.69 -2.59
C ASP A 102 0.37 -12.31 -3.64
N ASP A 103 0.10 -11.24 -4.40
CA ASP A 103 1.12 -10.60 -5.24
C ASP A 103 1.91 -9.65 -4.33
N GLU A 104 2.92 -10.22 -3.66
CA GLU A 104 4.07 -9.50 -3.09
C GLU A 104 5.17 -9.34 -4.15
#